data_AF-A0A1F2SEW6-F1
#
_entry.id   AF-A0A1F2SEW6-F1
#
_cell.length_a   1.000
_cell.length_b   1.000
_cell.length_c   1.000
_cell.angle_alpha   90.00
_cell.angle_beta   90.00
_cell.angle_gamma   90.00
#
_symmetry.space_group_name_H-M   'P 1'
#
loop_
_entity.id
_entity.type
_entity.pdbx_description
1 polymer ?
#
loop_
_entity_poly.entity_id
_entity_poly.type
_entity_poly.pdbx_seq_one_letter_code
_entity_poly.pdbx_strand_id
1 'polypeptide(L)'
;MAAVTYNGVRRSAAAHSLERLDSVTVMNYRNHTAGPDGLVAIATPVLVEAARIPGATVRIGIETSRFLQSPVWFAIGPPAAQVGGTLGQTWRLTYPGDGFSLRTFDDGLRIHLGTAVPDTVAGQPPPTALIDIAARFSPRRESADIDIAAALRAFDRSPEWRDARPAPIRDPETGIEYAGVTAVHVPLPTLTFATRAEVLDDEIRAAERAFRQFPAYRGLAVHDYDAFRDLPRGAWPTRRSEGR
;
A
#
# COMPACT_ATOMS: atom_id res chain seq x y z
N MET A 1 -3.03 2.36 -14.61
CA MET A 1 -2.22 3.00 -13.55
C MET A 1 -2.99 4.16 -12.96
N ALA A 2 -2.95 4.32 -11.63
CA ALA A 2 -3.49 5.52 -10.98
C ALA A 2 -2.72 6.77 -11.45
N ALA A 3 -3.44 7.85 -11.74
CA ALA A 3 -2.88 9.11 -12.21
C ALA A 3 -3.11 10.21 -11.17
N VAL A 4 -2.10 11.04 -10.97
CA VAL A 4 -2.12 12.19 -10.05
C VAL A 4 -1.91 13.48 -10.83
N THR A 5 -2.61 14.53 -10.41
CA THR A 5 -2.41 15.89 -10.95
C THR A 5 -1.34 16.58 -10.13
N TYR A 6 -0.26 17.00 -10.78
CA TYR A 6 0.82 17.77 -10.17
C TYR A 6 1.21 18.90 -11.12
N ASN A 7 1.31 20.14 -10.60
CA ASN A 7 1.50 21.37 -11.38
C ASN A 7 0.56 21.49 -12.60
N GLY A 8 -0.71 21.13 -12.42
CA GLY A 8 -1.73 21.21 -13.47
C GLY A 8 -1.68 20.08 -14.51
N VAL A 9 -0.74 19.14 -14.41
CA VAL A 9 -0.57 18.04 -15.37
C VAL A 9 -0.96 16.70 -14.72
N ARG A 10 -1.85 15.94 -15.36
CA ARG A 10 -2.31 14.63 -14.89
C ARG A 10 -1.53 13.50 -15.55
N ARG A 11 -0.69 12.80 -14.77
CA ARG A 11 0.16 11.67 -15.21
C ARG A 11 0.32 10.65 -14.08
N SER A 12 1.04 9.55 -14.31
CA SER A 12 1.41 8.62 -13.23
C SER A 12 2.34 9.33 -12.23
N ALA A 13 2.39 8.87 -10.98
CA ALA A 13 3.36 9.40 -10.01
C ALA A 13 4.80 9.17 -10.48
N ALA A 14 5.09 8.00 -11.07
CA ALA A 14 6.40 7.67 -11.63
C ALA A 14 6.81 8.65 -12.75
N ALA A 15 5.88 9.08 -13.61
CA ALA A 15 6.14 10.07 -14.65
C ALA A 15 6.64 11.39 -14.05
N HIS A 16 5.92 11.91 -13.05
CA HIS A 16 6.28 13.16 -12.38
C HIS A 16 7.64 13.07 -11.68
N SER A 17 7.95 11.89 -11.12
CA SER A 17 9.24 11.61 -10.49
C SER A 17 10.40 11.57 -11.50
N LEU A 18 10.22 10.91 -12.64
CA LEU A 18 11.27 10.76 -13.67
C LEU A 18 11.70 12.09 -14.29
N GLU A 19 10.85 13.11 -14.29
CA GLU A 19 11.20 14.47 -14.74
C GLU A 19 12.14 15.21 -13.77
N ARG A 20 12.25 14.73 -12.52
CA ARG A 20 12.92 15.45 -11.42
C ARG A 20 14.05 14.67 -10.79
N LEU A 21 14.12 13.37 -11.04
CA LEU A 21 15.05 12.44 -10.40
C LEU A 21 15.81 11.68 -11.47
N ASP A 22 17.12 11.52 -11.27
CA ASP A 22 17.98 10.73 -12.16
C ASP A 22 17.68 9.22 -12.08
N SER A 23 17.10 8.78 -10.96
CA SER A 23 16.76 7.39 -10.71
C SER A 23 15.46 7.26 -9.96
N VAL A 24 14.61 6.34 -10.42
CA VAL A 24 13.35 5.97 -9.75
C VAL A 24 13.33 4.47 -9.52
N THR A 25 13.03 4.06 -8.29
CA THR A 25 12.69 2.66 -8.01
C THR A 25 11.16 2.58 -7.91
N VAL A 26 10.54 1.78 -8.77
CA VAL A 26 9.09 1.56 -8.73
C VAL A 26 8.81 0.25 -8.03
N MET A 27 8.20 0.31 -6.86
CA MET A 27 7.70 -0.87 -6.17
C MET A 27 6.63 -1.54 -7.00
N ASN A 28 6.89 -2.78 -7.39
CA ASN A 28 6.03 -3.60 -8.21
C ASN A 28 5.65 -4.83 -7.38
N TYR A 29 4.57 -4.68 -6.60
CA TYR A 29 4.06 -5.71 -5.70
C TYR A 29 3.43 -6.86 -6.48
N ARG A 30 4.24 -7.64 -7.20
CA ARG A 30 3.84 -8.82 -7.96
C ARG A 30 4.84 -9.93 -7.77
N ASN A 31 4.34 -11.15 -7.57
CA ASN A 31 5.14 -12.36 -7.39
C ASN A 31 5.13 -13.29 -8.63
N HIS A 32 4.87 -12.72 -9.80
CA HIS A 32 4.87 -13.41 -11.08
C HIS A 32 5.20 -12.45 -12.22
N THR A 33 5.87 -12.94 -13.26
CA THR A 33 6.46 -12.10 -14.32
C THR A 33 5.44 -11.71 -15.38
N ALA A 34 4.72 -12.69 -15.92
CA ALA A 34 3.91 -12.57 -17.11
C ALA A 34 2.42 -12.41 -16.79
N GLY A 35 1.61 -12.10 -17.81
CA GLY A 35 0.16 -11.94 -17.66
C GLY A 35 -0.25 -10.48 -17.39
N PRO A 36 -1.57 -10.21 -17.40
CA PRO A 36 -2.11 -8.85 -17.36
C PRO A 36 -1.85 -8.12 -16.04
N ASP A 37 -1.51 -8.86 -14.98
CA ASP A 37 -1.16 -8.34 -13.65
C ASP A 37 0.27 -8.71 -13.23
N GLY A 38 1.10 -9.17 -14.15
CA GLY A 38 2.49 -9.56 -13.86
C GLY A 38 3.45 -8.38 -13.79
N LEU A 39 4.66 -8.63 -13.26
CA LEU A 39 5.74 -7.64 -13.16
C LEU A 39 5.93 -6.87 -14.47
N VAL A 40 5.95 -7.58 -15.61
CA VAL A 40 6.19 -6.98 -16.93
C VAL A 40 5.06 -6.04 -17.33
N ALA A 41 3.81 -6.45 -17.17
CA ALA A 41 2.65 -5.63 -17.53
C ALA A 41 2.59 -4.34 -16.72
N ILE A 42 2.91 -4.41 -15.42
CA ILE A 42 2.91 -3.25 -14.53
C ILE A 42 4.11 -2.31 -14.76
N ALA A 43 5.31 -2.84 -14.98
CA ALA A 43 6.53 -2.02 -15.12
C ALA A 43 6.72 -1.40 -16.51
N THR A 44 6.23 -2.06 -17.57
CA THR A 44 6.48 -1.64 -18.97
C THR A 44 6.09 -0.18 -19.24
N PRO A 45 4.91 0.33 -18.82
CA PRO A 45 4.55 1.72 -19.05
C PRO A 45 5.57 2.72 -18.48
N VAL A 46 6.10 2.45 -17.29
CA VAL A 46 7.13 3.30 -16.65
C VAL A 46 8.44 3.24 -17.43
N LEU A 47 8.87 2.05 -17.83
CA LEU A 47 10.12 1.86 -18.58
C LEU A 47 10.07 2.52 -19.96
N VAL A 48 8.92 2.45 -20.65
CA VAL A 48 8.68 3.15 -21.93
C VAL A 48 8.71 4.66 -21.75
N GLU A 49 8.15 5.18 -20.65
CA GLU A 49 8.18 6.59 -20.33
C GLU A 49 9.59 7.08 -19.99
N ALA A 50 10.32 6.34 -19.16
CA ALA A 50 11.70 6.65 -18.79
C ALA A 50 12.64 6.66 -20.01
N ALA A 51 12.39 5.81 -21.01
CA ALA A 51 13.18 5.80 -22.25
C ALA A 51 13.11 7.12 -23.04
N ARG A 52 12.13 7.99 -22.76
CA ARG A 52 11.99 9.32 -23.38
C ARG A 52 12.74 10.42 -22.65
N ILE A 53 13.31 10.13 -21.48
CA ILE A 53 13.96 11.10 -20.61
C ILE A 53 15.46 10.78 -20.59
N PRO A 54 16.31 11.62 -21.20
CA PRO A 54 17.76 11.39 -21.23
C PRO A 54 18.35 11.22 -19.84
N GLY A 55 19.11 10.15 -19.63
CA GLY A 55 19.78 9.86 -18.36
C GLY A 55 18.91 9.20 -17.28
N ALA A 56 17.59 9.14 -17.46
CA ALA A 56 16.70 8.53 -16.47
C ALA A 56 16.96 7.02 -16.31
N THR A 57 16.98 6.56 -15.07
CA THR A 57 17.15 5.15 -14.73
C THR A 57 16.00 4.64 -13.88
N VAL A 58 15.61 3.38 -14.12
CA VAL A 58 14.52 2.73 -13.41
C VAL A 58 14.97 1.40 -12.84
N ARG A 59 14.73 1.20 -11.55
CA ARG A 59 14.77 -0.12 -10.90
C ARG A 59 13.35 -0.58 -10.61
N ILE A 60 13.12 -1.89 -10.71
CA ILE A 60 11.81 -2.47 -10.39
C ILE A 60 11.93 -3.15 -9.03
N GLY A 61 11.23 -2.61 -8.04
CA GLY A 61 11.18 -3.16 -6.70
C GLY A 61 10.32 -4.41 -6.66
N ILE A 62 10.81 -5.46 -6.01
CA ILE A 62 10.06 -6.68 -5.69
C ILE A 62 9.93 -6.79 -4.17
N GLU A 63 8.83 -7.39 -3.74
CA GLU A 63 8.51 -7.55 -2.32
C GLU A 63 8.74 -9.00 -1.88
N THR A 64 9.38 -9.14 -0.72
CA THR A 64 9.81 -10.41 -0.12
C THR A 64 9.36 -10.54 1.32
N SER A 65 8.84 -9.48 1.93
CA SER A 65 8.30 -9.52 3.29
C SER A 65 7.04 -10.37 3.35
N ARG A 66 6.91 -11.12 4.44
CA ARG A 66 5.62 -11.68 4.86
C ARG A 66 4.78 -10.52 5.36
N PHE A 67 3.80 -10.10 4.57
CA PHE A 67 2.79 -9.21 5.09
C PHE A 67 1.95 -10.00 6.11
N LEU A 68 2.06 -9.62 7.38
CA LEU A 68 1.18 -10.15 8.41
C LEU A 68 -0.22 -9.58 8.20
N GLN A 69 -1.22 -10.41 8.48
CA GLN A 69 -2.56 -9.89 8.70
C GLN A 69 -2.49 -8.93 9.88
N SER A 70 -3.13 -7.78 9.75
CA SER A 70 -3.14 -6.79 10.84
C SER A 70 -4.54 -6.25 11.04
N PRO A 71 -5.03 -6.21 12.28
CA PRO A 71 -6.26 -5.50 12.56
C PRO A 71 -6.02 -4.00 12.40
N VAL A 72 -7.03 -3.34 11.83
CA VAL A 72 -7.04 -1.91 11.60
C VAL A 72 -8.35 -1.37 12.15
N TRP A 73 -8.26 -0.29 12.91
CA TRP A 73 -9.41 0.44 13.38
C TRP A 73 -9.54 1.74 12.60
N PHE A 74 -10.65 1.86 11.87
CA PHE A 74 -11.02 2.97 11.02
C PHE A 74 -12.01 3.90 11.70
N ALA A 75 -11.77 5.20 11.58
CA ALA A 75 -12.79 6.22 11.70
C ALA A 75 -13.55 6.33 10.37
N ILE A 76 -14.88 6.51 10.44
CA ILE A 76 -15.68 6.76 9.24
C ILE A 76 -15.33 8.14 8.70
N GLY A 77 -14.54 8.22 7.64
CA GLY A 77 -14.02 9.51 7.19
C GLY A 77 -14.99 10.31 6.31
N PRO A 78 -14.51 11.41 5.71
CA PRO A 78 -15.37 12.36 5.01
C PRO A 78 -15.84 11.81 3.67
N PRO A 79 -16.90 12.38 3.08
CA PRO A 79 -17.31 12.09 1.71
C PRO A 79 -16.14 12.22 0.72
N ALA A 80 -15.98 11.26 -0.18
CA ALA A 80 -14.87 11.20 -1.14
C ALA A 80 -14.76 12.48 -2.00
N ALA A 81 -15.90 13.11 -2.32
CA ALA A 81 -15.94 14.37 -3.06
C ALA A 81 -15.26 15.56 -2.32
N GLN A 82 -15.18 15.50 -0.99
CA GLN A 82 -14.58 16.57 -0.17
C GLN A 82 -13.07 16.37 0.05
N VAL A 83 -12.54 15.19 -0.29
CA VAL A 83 -11.15 14.81 -0.01
C VAL A 83 -10.14 15.65 -0.78
N GLY A 84 -10.44 16.01 -2.04
CA GLY A 84 -9.55 16.84 -2.86
C GLY A 84 -9.30 18.25 -2.29
N GLY A 85 -10.27 18.84 -1.60
CA GLY A 85 -10.15 20.17 -0.98
C GLY A 85 -9.66 20.13 0.47
N THR A 86 -10.04 19.10 1.22
CA THR A 86 -9.80 19.01 2.67
C THR A 86 -8.53 18.24 3.03
N LEU A 87 -8.14 17.19 2.29
CA LEU A 87 -6.93 16.40 2.59
C LEU A 87 -5.62 17.03 2.08
N GLY A 88 -5.66 17.86 1.03
CA GLY A 88 -4.47 18.51 0.45
C GLY A 88 -3.71 19.43 1.42
N GLN A 89 -4.41 20.06 2.37
CA GLN A 89 -3.79 20.93 3.38
C GLN A 89 -3.54 20.23 4.74
N THR A 90 -4.00 18.99 4.88
CA THR A 90 -4.18 18.34 6.18
C THR A 90 -3.31 17.09 6.37
N TRP A 91 -2.63 16.61 5.33
CA TRP A 91 -1.79 15.41 5.40
C TRP A 91 -0.58 15.53 6.35
N ARG A 92 -0.36 16.69 6.98
CA ARG A 92 0.38 16.80 8.24
C ARG A 92 -0.37 16.16 9.43
N LEU A 93 -1.03 15.02 9.20
CA LEU A 93 -0.99 13.96 10.19
C LEU A 93 0.48 13.55 10.22
N THR A 94 1.26 14.27 11.03
CA THR A 94 2.55 13.80 11.53
C THR A 94 2.36 12.32 11.76
N TYR A 95 3.21 11.49 11.13
CA TYR A 95 3.34 10.07 11.47
C TYR A 95 2.99 9.94 12.95
N PRO A 96 1.91 9.22 13.32
CA PRO A 96 1.52 9.18 14.71
C PRO A 96 2.76 8.75 15.46
N GLY A 97 3.24 9.62 16.37
CA GLY A 97 4.53 9.48 17.05
C GLY A 97 4.65 8.19 17.87
N ASP A 98 3.58 7.40 17.87
CA ASP A 98 3.37 6.14 18.56
C ASP A 98 3.69 4.90 17.69
N GLY A 99 4.16 5.08 16.46
CA GLY A 99 4.60 3.96 15.60
C GLY A 99 3.47 3.22 14.85
N PHE A 100 2.25 3.79 14.80
CA PHE A 100 1.14 3.18 14.08
C PHE A 100 1.15 3.53 12.58
N SER A 101 0.89 2.54 11.73
CA SER A 101 0.76 2.75 10.28
C SER A 101 -0.64 3.25 9.93
N LEU A 102 -0.73 4.40 9.25
CA LEU A 102 -1.98 4.93 8.70
C LEU A 102 -2.45 4.07 7.52
N ARG A 103 -3.75 3.80 7.47
CA ARG A 103 -4.43 3.07 6.39
C ARG A 103 -5.60 3.91 5.88
N THR A 104 -5.89 3.76 4.60
CA THR A 104 -7.05 4.38 3.97
C THR A 104 -7.91 3.30 3.32
N PHE A 105 -9.22 3.51 3.32
CA PHE A 105 -10.16 2.67 2.61
C PHE A 105 -11.20 3.55 1.91
N ASP A 106 -11.43 3.32 0.62
CA ASP A 106 -12.43 4.03 -0.18
C ASP A 106 -13.63 3.10 -0.37
N ASP A 107 -14.77 3.44 0.22
CA ASP A 107 -16.01 2.67 0.08
C ASP A 107 -16.85 3.08 -1.14
N GLY A 108 -16.36 4.05 -1.93
CA GLY A 108 -17.03 4.69 -3.06
C GLY A 108 -17.87 5.91 -2.70
N LEU A 109 -18.14 6.14 -1.41
CA LEU A 109 -18.89 7.27 -0.87
C LEU A 109 -18.01 8.16 0.00
N ARG A 110 -17.12 7.56 0.80
CA ARG A 110 -16.28 8.15 1.84
C ARG A 110 -14.89 7.54 1.78
N ILE A 111 -13.91 8.31 2.26
CA ILE A 111 -12.55 7.82 2.49
C ILE A 111 -12.36 7.64 3.99
N HIS A 112 -12.29 6.40 4.44
CA HIS A 112 -12.04 6.03 5.83
C HIS A 112 -10.55 6.10 6.14
N LEU A 113 -10.24 6.53 7.36
CA LEU A 113 -8.86 6.67 7.85
C LEU A 113 -8.71 5.78 9.07
N GLY A 114 -7.71 4.89 9.06
CA GLY A 114 -7.52 3.91 10.13
C GLY A 114 -6.08 3.75 10.54
N THR A 115 -5.89 3.16 11.71
CA THR A 115 -4.58 2.84 12.27
C THR A 115 -4.48 1.34 12.48
N ALA A 116 -3.35 0.75 12.10
CA ALA A 116 -3.05 -0.62 12.51
C ALA A 116 -3.01 -0.67 14.04
N VAL A 117 -3.65 -1.67 14.64
CA VAL A 117 -3.73 -1.84 16.08
C VAL A 117 -3.14 -3.21 16.45
N PRO A 118 -2.66 -3.41 17.69
CA PRO A 118 -2.23 -4.74 18.14
C PRO A 118 -3.37 -5.76 18.01
N ASP A 119 -3.04 -7.05 17.88
CA ASP A 119 -3.98 -8.16 17.60
C ASP A 119 -5.19 -8.28 18.55
N THR A 120 -5.18 -7.55 19.68
CA THR A 120 -6.24 -7.55 20.69
C THR A 120 -6.95 -6.20 20.77
N VAL A 121 -7.85 -5.94 19.81
CA VAL A 121 -8.70 -4.72 19.83
C VAL A 121 -9.79 -4.80 20.90
N ALA A 122 -10.20 -6.02 21.29
CA ALA A 122 -11.27 -6.21 22.26
C ALA A 122 -10.84 -5.71 23.66
N GLY A 123 -11.42 -4.58 24.08
CA GLY A 123 -11.23 -4.00 25.41
C GLY A 123 -10.05 -3.02 25.55
N GLN A 124 -9.30 -2.76 24.47
CA GLN A 124 -8.27 -1.72 24.46
C GLN A 124 -8.85 -0.37 24.02
N PRO A 125 -8.38 0.77 24.58
CA PRO A 125 -8.77 2.08 24.08
C PRO A 125 -8.24 2.29 22.65
N PRO A 126 -8.95 3.06 21.82
CA PRO A 126 -8.44 3.44 20.50
C PRO A 126 -7.13 4.22 20.66
N PRO A 127 -6.16 4.07 19.73
CA PRO A 127 -4.96 4.90 19.72
C PRO A 127 -5.31 6.39 19.70
N THR A 128 -4.54 7.23 20.40
CA THR A 128 -4.76 8.68 20.44
C THR A 128 -4.85 9.29 19.04
N ALA A 129 -3.97 8.85 18.13
CA ALA A 129 -4.01 9.27 16.73
C ALA A 129 -5.34 8.96 16.02
N LEU A 130 -5.99 7.84 16.36
CA LEU A 130 -7.29 7.49 15.81
C LEU A 130 -8.41 8.38 16.39
N ILE A 131 -8.32 8.74 17.67
CA ILE A 131 -9.24 9.69 18.30
C ILE A 131 -9.12 11.05 17.60
N ASP A 132 -7.90 11.54 17.36
CA ASP A 132 -7.67 12.81 16.66
C ASP A 132 -8.24 12.81 15.24
N ILE A 133 -8.03 11.71 14.51
CA ILE A 133 -8.61 11.50 13.18
C ILE A 133 -10.15 11.53 13.27
N ALA A 134 -10.73 10.80 14.21
CA ALA A 134 -12.17 10.71 14.37
C ALA A 134 -12.80 12.07 14.74
N ALA A 135 -12.20 12.79 15.68
CA ALA A 135 -12.64 14.11 16.10
C ALA A 135 -12.68 15.13 14.96
N ARG A 136 -11.77 14.99 13.99
CA ARG A 136 -11.68 15.90 12.85
C ARG A 136 -12.59 15.54 11.69
N PHE A 137 -12.80 14.26 11.43
CA PHE A 137 -13.37 13.80 10.17
C PHE A 137 -14.61 12.93 10.31
N SER A 138 -14.77 12.28 11.45
CA SER A 138 -15.82 11.28 11.63
C SER A 138 -17.12 11.90 12.09
N PRO A 139 -18.28 11.46 11.55
CA PRO A 139 -19.56 11.78 12.15
C PRO A 139 -19.62 11.18 13.57
N ARG A 140 -20.49 11.78 14.40
CA ARG A 140 -20.84 11.23 15.71
C ARG A 140 -21.56 9.90 15.54
N ARG A 141 -21.33 8.98 16.49
CA ARG A 141 -21.87 7.62 16.44
C ARG A 141 -23.39 7.59 16.33
N GLU A 142 -24.09 8.49 17.03
CA GLU A 142 -25.55 8.59 17.08
C GLU A 142 -26.21 8.88 15.72
N SER A 143 -25.47 9.49 14.78
CA SER A 143 -26.00 9.90 13.47
C SER A 143 -25.42 9.11 12.30
N ALA A 144 -24.71 8.00 12.57
CA ALA A 144 -23.84 7.36 11.58
C ALA A 144 -24.20 5.91 11.21
N ASP A 145 -25.37 5.40 11.61
CA ASP A 145 -25.74 3.99 11.34
C ASP A 145 -25.73 3.66 9.83
N ILE A 146 -26.22 4.58 8.99
CA ILE A 146 -26.24 4.41 7.52
C ILE A 146 -24.80 4.38 6.98
N ASP A 147 -23.93 5.27 7.46
CA ASP A 147 -22.54 5.34 7.03
C ASP A 147 -21.75 4.10 7.44
N ILE A 148 -21.94 3.62 8.68
CA ILE A 148 -21.32 2.39 9.17
C ILE A 148 -21.79 1.20 8.33
N ALA A 149 -23.10 1.09 8.07
CA ALA A 149 -23.64 0.00 7.25
C ALA A 149 -23.12 0.03 5.80
N ALA A 150 -22.92 1.22 5.23
CA ALA A 150 -22.32 1.37 3.90
C ALA A 150 -20.85 0.92 3.89
N ALA A 151 -20.06 1.36 4.87
CA ALA A 151 -18.66 0.98 5.02
C ALA A 151 -18.50 -0.54 5.18
N LEU A 152 -19.30 -1.18 6.04
CA LEU A 152 -19.26 -2.64 6.24
C LEU A 152 -19.53 -3.40 4.95
N ARG A 153 -20.56 -3.00 4.19
CA ARG A 153 -20.86 -3.63 2.89
C ARG A 153 -19.70 -3.47 1.90
N ALA A 154 -18.96 -2.38 1.96
CA ALA A 154 -17.80 -2.18 1.10
C ALA A 154 -16.61 -3.03 1.53
N PHE A 155 -16.35 -3.14 2.84
CA PHE A 155 -15.34 -4.07 3.37
C PHE A 155 -15.63 -5.52 2.96
N ASP A 156 -16.89 -5.97 3.06
CA ASP A 156 -17.29 -7.34 2.67
C ASP A 156 -17.04 -7.66 1.19
N ARG A 157 -17.04 -6.64 0.32
CA ARG A 157 -16.74 -6.80 -1.11
C ARG A 157 -15.25 -6.72 -1.42
N SER A 158 -14.43 -6.29 -0.47
CA SER A 158 -13.00 -6.12 -0.70
C SER A 158 -12.26 -7.45 -0.48
N PRO A 159 -11.39 -7.86 -1.42
CA PRO A 159 -10.54 -9.03 -1.22
C PRO A 159 -9.43 -8.80 -0.18
N GLU A 160 -9.17 -7.54 0.19
CA GLU A 160 -8.07 -7.13 1.07
C GLU A 160 -8.49 -6.95 2.54
N TRP A 161 -9.78 -7.11 2.85
CA TRP A 161 -10.31 -6.89 4.18
C TRP A 161 -11.23 -8.03 4.61
N ARG A 162 -11.16 -8.39 5.90
CA ARG A 162 -12.02 -9.40 6.52
C ARG A 162 -12.52 -8.97 7.88
N ASP A 163 -13.53 -9.67 8.37
CA ASP A 163 -14.04 -9.54 9.74
C ASP A 163 -14.41 -8.11 10.13
N ALA A 164 -14.97 -7.35 9.18
CA ALA A 164 -15.34 -5.97 9.42
C ALA A 164 -16.50 -5.87 10.42
N ARG A 165 -16.36 -5.04 11.46
CA ARG A 165 -17.35 -4.90 12.54
C ARG A 165 -17.46 -3.46 13.01
N PRO A 166 -18.67 -2.98 13.38
CA PRO A 166 -18.82 -1.70 14.06
C PRO A 166 -17.92 -1.63 15.32
N ALA A 167 -17.19 -0.54 15.46
CA ALA A 167 -16.32 -0.29 16.60
C ALA A 167 -16.28 1.22 16.88
N PRO A 168 -17.19 1.75 17.73
CA PRO A 168 -17.25 3.17 18.02
C PRO A 168 -15.96 3.65 18.69
N ILE A 169 -15.48 4.81 18.27
CA ILE A 169 -14.26 5.42 18.80
C ILE A 169 -14.70 6.41 19.87
N ARG A 170 -14.46 6.08 21.14
CA ARG A 170 -14.78 6.96 22.26
C ARG A 170 -13.56 7.78 22.64
N ASP A 171 -13.73 9.09 22.64
CA ASP A 171 -12.77 10.01 23.23
C ASP A 171 -12.89 9.96 24.77
N PRO A 172 -11.84 9.55 25.50
CA PRO A 172 -11.88 9.45 26.96
C PRO A 172 -11.93 10.81 27.66
N GLU A 173 -11.48 11.89 27.01
CA GLU A 173 -11.44 13.24 27.58
C GLU A 173 -12.80 13.94 27.45
N THR A 174 -13.41 13.86 26.27
CA THR A 174 -14.68 14.56 25.98
C THR A 174 -15.91 13.67 26.18
N GLY A 175 -15.73 12.35 26.20
CA GLY A 175 -16.82 11.38 26.24
C GLY A 175 -17.60 11.25 24.92
N ILE A 176 -17.20 11.96 23.87
CA ILE A 176 -17.84 11.89 22.56
C ILE A 176 -17.52 10.54 21.91
N GLU A 177 -18.55 9.93 21.32
CA GLU A 177 -18.39 8.73 20.51
C GLU A 177 -18.51 9.07 19.02
N TYR A 178 -17.49 8.65 18.27
CA TYR A 178 -17.42 8.77 16.82
C TYR A 178 -17.68 7.42 16.14
N ALA A 179 -18.16 7.49 14.91
CA ALA A 179 -18.39 6.31 14.09
C ALA A 179 -17.07 5.63 13.70
N GLY A 180 -16.97 4.32 13.90
CA GLY A 180 -15.79 3.57 13.53
C GLY A 180 -16.10 2.11 13.18
N VAL A 181 -15.13 1.49 12.51
CA VAL A 181 -15.17 0.09 12.06
C VAL A 181 -13.80 -0.52 12.31
N THR A 182 -13.77 -1.75 12.80
CA THR A 182 -12.55 -2.58 12.79
C THR A 182 -12.60 -3.55 11.63
N ALA A 183 -11.47 -3.82 11.01
CA ALA A 183 -11.34 -4.85 9.97
C ALA A 183 -9.92 -5.42 9.99
N VAL A 184 -9.75 -6.65 9.52
CA VAL A 184 -8.45 -7.30 9.37
C VAL A 184 -7.95 -7.10 7.96
N HIS A 185 -6.81 -6.44 7.80
CA HIS A 185 -6.13 -6.33 6.52
C HIS A 185 -5.57 -7.70 6.14
N VAL A 186 -6.00 -8.22 5.00
CA VAL A 186 -5.48 -9.45 4.40
C VAL A 186 -4.73 -9.07 3.13
N PRO A 187 -3.39 -9.08 3.16
CA PRO A 187 -2.58 -8.74 2.00
C PRO A 187 -2.92 -9.65 0.82
N LEU A 188 -3.06 -9.11 -0.39
CA LEU A 188 -3.29 -9.97 -1.57
C LEU A 188 -2.10 -10.94 -1.74
N PRO A 189 -2.36 -12.25 -1.98
CA PRO A 189 -1.32 -13.25 -2.11
C PRO A 189 -0.32 -12.98 -3.24
N THR A 190 -0.70 -12.16 -4.23
CA THR A 190 0.13 -11.80 -5.38
C THR A 190 1.17 -10.72 -5.08
N LEU A 191 1.10 -10.04 -3.93
CA LEU A 191 1.89 -8.85 -3.66
C LEU A 191 3.35 -9.13 -3.31
N THR A 192 3.64 -10.32 -2.79
CA THR A 192 4.94 -10.67 -2.22
C THR A 192 5.36 -12.07 -2.65
N PHE A 193 6.67 -12.28 -2.80
CA PHE A 193 7.25 -13.60 -3.00
C PHE A 193 7.32 -14.42 -1.71
N ALA A 194 6.99 -13.85 -0.54
CA ALA A 194 6.93 -14.61 0.70
C ALA A 194 5.96 -15.80 0.67
N THR A 195 4.89 -15.71 -0.13
CA THR A 195 3.88 -16.76 -0.31
C THR A 195 4.22 -17.72 -1.47
N ARG A 196 5.26 -17.41 -2.25
CA ARG A 196 5.67 -18.11 -3.48
C ARG A 196 7.19 -18.16 -3.62
N ALA A 197 7.88 -18.44 -2.51
CA ALA A 197 9.34 -18.37 -2.45
C ALA A 197 10.00 -19.39 -3.40
N GLU A 198 9.32 -20.51 -3.65
CA GLU A 198 9.78 -21.61 -4.50
C GLU A 198 9.95 -21.24 -5.98
N VAL A 199 9.29 -20.19 -6.46
CA VAL A 199 9.41 -19.72 -7.86
C VAL A 199 10.19 -18.41 -8.01
N LEU A 200 10.65 -17.82 -6.91
CA LEU A 200 11.25 -16.48 -6.88
C LEU A 200 12.37 -16.31 -7.91
N ASP A 201 13.30 -17.27 -7.95
CA ASP A 201 14.47 -17.21 -8.84
C ASP A 201 14.08 -17.26 -10.32
N ASP A 202 13.11 -18.12 -10.66
CA ASP A 202 12.67 -18.29 -12.05
C ASP A 202 11.91 -17.05 -12.54
N GLU A 203 11.08 -16.47 -11.66
CA GLU A 203 10.36 -15.23 -11.94
C GLU A 203 11.33 -14.03 -12.04
N ILE A 204 12.30 -13.89 -11.13
CA ILE A 204 13.36 -12.86 -11.23
C ILE A 204 14.10 -12.98 -12.56
N ARG A 205 14.54 -14.18 -12.94
CA ARG A 205 15.27 -14.41 -14.20
C ARG A 205 14.41 -14.08 -15.42
N ALA A 206 13.13 -14.44 -15.38
CA ALA A 206 12.20 -14.13 -16.46
C ALA A 206 11.95 -12.62 -16.59
N ALA A 207 11.74 -11.93 -15.46
CA ALA A 207 11.58 -10.49 -15.41
C ALA A 207 12.83 -9.76 -15.92
N GLU A 208 14.02 -10.14 -15.45
CA GLU A 208 15.30 -9.61 -15.92
C GLU A 208 15.46 -9.74 -17.43
N ARG A 209 15.16 -10.92 -18.00
CA ARG A 209 15.19 -11.13 -19.46
C ARG A 209 14.23 -10.20 -20.19
N ALA A 210 13.01 -10.06 -19.68
CA ALA A 210 11.99 -9.21 -20.29
C ALA A 210 12.36 -7.72 -20.21
N PHE A 211 12.98 -7.27 -19.12
CA PHE A 211 13.27 -5.85 -18.91
C PHE A 211 14.55 -5.35 -19.58
N ARG A 212 15.48 -6.24 -19.92
CA ARG A 212 16.74 -5.87 -20.61
C ARG A 212 16.56 -5.14 -21.93
N GLN A 213 15.41 -5.28 -22.57
CA GLN A 213 15.11 -4.54 -23.80
C GLN A 213 14.91 -3.04 -23.58
N PHE A 214 14.66 -2.59 -22.35
CA PHE A 214 14.42 -1.19 -22.03
C PHE A 214 15.73 -0.48 -21.63
N PRO A 215 16.19 0.54 -22.36
CA PRO A 215 17.47 1.21 -22.09
C PRO A 215 17.58 1.84 -20.69
N ALA A 216 16.45 2.28 -20.13
CA ALA A 216 16.38 2.89 -18.80
C ALA A 216 16.43 1.87 -17.64
N TYR A 217 16.27 0.56 -17.91
CA TYR A 217 16.23 -0.46 -16.87
C TYR A 217 17.61 -0.68 -16.22
N ARG A 218 17.65 -0.73 -14.88
CA ARG A 218 18.88 -0.90 -14.08
C ARG A 218 18.79 -2.00 -13.02
N GLY A 219 17.94 -2.99 -13.26
CA GLY A 219 17.83 -4.20 -12.43
C GLY A 219 16.64 -4.19 -11.49
N LEU A 220 16.45 -5.34 -10.83
CA LEU A 220 15.49 -5.49 -9.74
C LEU A 220 16.07 -4.99 -8.41
N ALA A 221 15.20 -4.52 -7.52
CA ALA A 221 15.55 -4.15 -6.14
C ALA A 221 14.70 -4.97 -5.17
N VAL A 222 15.34 -5.62 -4.20
CA VAL A 222 14.65 -6.31 -3.10
C VAL A 222 14.27 -5.28 -2.05
N HIS A 223 12.99 -5.20 -1.69
CA HIS A 223 12.50 -4.22 -0.73
C HIS A 223 12.95 -4.50 0.71
N ASP A 224 12.87 -5.76 1.13
CA ASP A 224 13.24 -6.21 2.48
C ASP A 224 14.30 -7.32 2.38
N TYR A 225 15.54 -6.92 2.61
CA TYR A 225 16.68 -7.82 2.51
C TYR A 225 16.69 -8.89 3.60
N ASP A 226 16.22 -8.57 4.80
CA ASP A 226 16.20 -9.52 5.91
C ASP A 226 15.13 -10.59 5.67
N ALA A 227 13.92 -10.19 5.29
CA ALA A 227 12.88 -11.14 4.88
C ALA A 227 13.32 -11.99 3.69
N PHE A 228 14.02 -11.41 2.71
CA PHE A 228 14.57 -12.15 1.57
C PHE A 228 15.58 -13.21 1.99
N ARG A 229 16.46 -12.91 2.96
CA ARG A 229 17.46 -13.87 3.46
C ARG A 229 16.83 -15.08 4.14
N ASP A 230 15.66 -14.88 4.73
CA ASP A 230 14.90 -15.87 5.50
C ASP A 230 13.96 -16.72 4.63
N LEU A 231 13.80 -16.39 3.34
CA LEU A 231 13.04 -17.23 2.42
C LEU A 231 13.72 -18.61 2.27
N PRO A 232 12.93 -19.71 2.16
CA PRO A 232 13.47 -21.04 1.93
C PRO A 232 14.39 -21.04 0.70
N ARG A 233 15.69 -21.31 0.91
CA ARG A 233 16.67 -21.23 -0.16
C ARG A 233 16.61 -22.47 -1.05
N GLY A 234 16.35 -22.26 -2.33
CA GLY A 234 16.61 -23.22 -3.39
C GLY A 234 17.16 -22.51 -4.61
N ALA A 235 18.46 -22.71 -4.90
CA ALA A 235 19.15 -22.33 -6.14
C ALA A 235 19.70 -20.90 -6.33
N TRP A 236 20.45 -20.38 -5.34
CA TRP A 236 21.56 -19.48 -5.71
C TRP A 236 22.46 -20.23 -6.70
N PRO A 237 22.76 -19.72 -7.90
CA PRO A 237 23.95 -20.16 -8.59
C PRO A 237 25.10 -19.73 -7.68
N THR A 238 25.76 -20.69 -7.02
CA THR A 238 27.10 -20.48 -6.51
C THR A 238 27.86 -19.76 -7.61
N ARG A 239 28.38 -18.56 -7.32
CA ARG A 239 29.31 -17.87 -8.22
C ARG A 239 30.27 -18.94 -8.72
N ARG A 240 30.22 -19.26 -10.03
CA ARG A 240 31.32 -19.99 -10.63
C ARG A 240 32.51 -19.09 -10.40
N SER A 241 33.46 -19.57 -9.59
CA SER A 241 34.80 -19.02 -9.54
C SER A 241 35.30 -18.96 -10.97
N GLU A 242 35.38 -17.76 -11.53
CA GLU A 242 36.21 -17.53 -12.70
C GLU A 242 37.63 -17.87 -12.24
N GLY A 243 38.11 -19.01 -12.72
CA GLY A 243 39.49 -19.42 -12.57
C GLY A 243 40.38 -18.37 -13.22
N ARG A 244 41.39 -17.97 -12.45
CA ARG A 244 42.58 -17.27 -12.95
C ARG A 244 43.34 -18.15 -13.93
#